data_AF-A0A523WNP8-F1
#
_entry.id   AF-A0A523WNP8-F1
#
_cell.length_a   1.000
_cell.length_b   1.000
_cell.length_c   1.000
_cell.angle_alpha   90.00
_cell.angle_beta   90.00
_cell.angle_gamma   90.00
#
_symmetry.space_group_name_H-M   'P 1'
#
loop_
_entity.id
_entity.type
_entity.pdbx_description
1 polymer ?
#
loop_
_entity_poly.entity_id
_entity_poly.type
_entity_poly.pdbx_seq_one_letter_code
_entity_poly.pdbx_strand_id
1 'polypeptide(L)'
;MLEEILNSDNGGYRGRAIGNAEFKEYRHKKLQTVLGYVSVSRAYYYNKKSKVGYCPKDHDLDIKGTSFSPGLRRIMARVGAYRPFGLGHDDIKDIAGLSVTSKEIERISCQLGKNADEFYEKESAELPDNVIPFPSTATMYICIDGTGVPVVKSETIGRKGKHEDGNAKTREAKLGCIFTQTSFDEDGYPIRDEASTSYVGSIETSEEFGNRIYRESRMRDIEKAKKVCVIGDGAPWIWNLADLQFYG
;
A
#
# COMPACT_ATOMS: atom_id res chain seq x y z
N MET A 1 -28.75 -15.52 7.23
CA MET A 1 -28.68 -14.07 7.46
C MET A 1 -27.75 -13.31 6.51
N LEU A 2 -26.40 -13.39 6.60
CA LEU A 2 -25.53 -12.62 5.69
C LEU A 2 -25.74 -12.97 4.21
N GLU A 3 -25.82 -14.26 3.89
CA GLU A 3 -26.06 -14.72 2.52
C GLU A 3 -27.40 -14.22 1.96
N GLU A 4 -28.45 -14.18 2.77
CA GLU A 4 -29.77 -13.68 2.37
C GLU A 4 -29.72 -12.18 2.08
N ILE A 5 -29.06 -11.39 2.95
CA ILE A 5 -28.86 -9.95 2.75
C ILE A 5 -28.06 -9.69 1.47
N LEU A 6 -26.96 -10.42 1.28
CA LEU A 6 -26.17 -10.29 0.08
C LEU A 6 -26.94 -10.65 -1.18
N ASN A 7 -27.97 -11.49 -1.11
CA ASN A 7 -28.76 -11.94 -2.25
C ASN A 7 -30.13 -11.28 -2.39
N SER A 8 -30.49 -10.32 -1.52
CA SER A 8 -31.78 -9.62 -1.57
C SER A 8 -31.89 -8.59 -2.71
N ASP A 9 -30.79 -8.33 -3.40
CA ASP A 9 -30.66 -7.35 -4.49
C ASP A 9 -30.92 -7.94 -5.89
N ASN A 10 -31.54 -9.13 -5.97
CA ASN A 10 -31.72 -9.89 -7.21
C ASN A 10 -30.41 -10.07 -7.99
N GLY A 11 -29.31 -10.33 -7.27
CA GLY A 11 -28.00 -10.56 -7.88
C GLY A 11 -27.39 -9.34 -8.56
N GLY A 12 -27.85 -8.14 -8.26
CA GLY A 12 -27.38 -6.90 -8.88
C GLY A 12 -27.80 -6.78 -10.35
N TYR A 13 -28.96 -7.33 -10.71
CA TYR A 13 -29.55 -7.19 -12.04
C TYR A 13 -29.85 -5.72 -12.36
N ARG A 14 -29.40 -5.24 -13.51
CA ARG A 14 -29.60 -3.85 -13.98
C ARG A 14 -30.34 -3.78 -15.32
N GLY A 15 -31.31 -4.67 -15.53
CA GLY A 15 -32.09 -4.74 -16.76
C GLY A 15 -31.52 -5.70 -17.80
N ARG A 16 -32.21 -5.82 -18.95
CA ARG A 16 -31.87 -6.78 -20.03
C ARG A 16 -30.52 -6.51 -20.67
N ALA A 17 -30.07 -5.26 -20.68
CA ALA A 17 -28.78 -4.87 -21.21
C ALA A 17 -28.19 -3.70 -20.40
N ILE A 18 -26.86 -3.64 -20.34
CA ILE A 18 -26.10 -2.53 -19.78
C ILE A 18 -25.04 -2.16 -20.83
N GLY A 19 -25.16 -0.97 -21.40
CA GLY A 19 -24.36 -0.58 -22.57
C GLY A 19 -24.52 -1.60 -23.71
N ASN A 20 -23.39 -2.14 -24.19
CA ASN A 20 -23.36 -3.15 -25.26
C ASN A 20 -23.39 -4.62 -24.76
N ALA A 21 -23.63 -4.84 -23.47
CA ALA A 21 -23.67 -6.19 -22.89
C ALA A 21 -25.09 -6.60 -22.55
N GLU A 22 -25.45 -7.84 -22.87
CA GLU A 22 -26.77 -8.41 -22.59
C GLU A 22 -26.72 -9.32 -21.38
N PHE A 23 -27.76 -9.31 -20.57
CA PHE A 23 -27.96 -10.31 -19.52
C PHE A 23 -28.03 -11.71 -20.13
N LYS A 24 -27.43 -12.69 -19.46
CA LYS A 24 -27.44 -14.09 -19.88
C LYS A 24 -28.06 -15.00 -18.82
N GLU A 25 -27.56 -14.92 -17.60
CA GLU A 25 -27.94 -15.83 -16.53
C GLU A 25 -27.52 -15.28 -15.17
N TYR A 26 -27.98 -15.91 -14.10
CA TYR A 26 -27.41 -15.74 -12.77
C TYR A 26 -26.26 -16.73 -12.57
N ARG A 27 -25.14 -16.24 -12.04
CA ARG A 27 -23.97 -17.05 -11.68
C ARG A 27 -23.72 -16.96 -10.18
N HIS A 28 -23.53 -18.12 -9.57
CA HIS A 28 -23.15 -18.20 -8.17
C HIS A 28 -21.64 -18.07 -8.00
N LYS A 29 -21.22 -17.51 -6.87
CA LYS A 29 -19.82 -17.41 -6.47
C LYS A 29 -19.69 -17.67 -4.99
N LYS A 30 -18.91 -18.69 -4.63
CA LYS A 30 -18.54 -18.96 -3.25
C LYS A 30 -17.54 -17.89 -2.80
N LEU A 31 -17.90 -17.15 -1.78
CA LEU A 31 -17.12 -16.07 -1.19
C LEU A 31 -16.75 -16.47 0.24
N GLN A 32 -15.48 -16.32 0.62
CA GLN A 32 -15.07 -16.42 2.00
C GLN A 32 -15.06 -15.03 2.64
N THR A 33 -15.81 -14.89 3.72
CA THR A 33 -15.93 -13.66 4.49
C THR A 33 -15.30 -13.82 5.86
N VAL A 34 -15.26 -12.74 6.63
CA VAL A 34 -14.85 -12.80 8.04
C VAL A 34 -15.81 -13.63 8.90
N LEU A 35 -17.05 -13.84 8.45
CA LEU A 35 -18.08 -14.64 9.12
C LEU A 35 -18.19 -16.06 8.54
N GLY A 36 -17.27 -16.47 7.66
CA GLY A 36 -17.30 -17.76 6.98
C GLY A 36 -17.75 -17.70 5.52
N TYR A 37 -18.03 -18.87 4.94
CA TYR A 37 -18.40 -18.98 3.53
C TYR A 37 -19.85 -18.57 3.28
N VAL A 38 -20.06 -17.85 2.17
CA VAL A 38 -21.38 -17.52 1.63
C VAL A 38 -21.39 -17.74 0.11
N SER A 39 -22.57 -17.98 -0.46
CA SER A 39 -22.79 -18.05 -1.90
C SER A 39 -23.48 -16.79 -2.39
N VAL A 40 -22.84 -16.04 -3.27
CA VAL A 40 -23.40 -14.82 -3.86
C VAL A 40 -23.95 -15.13 -5.25
N SER A 41 -25.25 -14.89 -5.45
CA SER A 41 -25.89 -14.87 -6.77
C SER A 41 -25.60 -13.55 -7.46
N ARG A 42 -25.23 -13.60 -8.76
CA ARG A 42 -24.77 -12.44 -9.53
C ARG A 42 -25.32 -12.48 -10.95
N ALA A 43 -25.91 -11.38 -11.40
CA ALA A 43 -26.36 -11.23 -12.78
C ALA A 43 -25.14 -11.13 -13.72
N TYR A 44 -25.03 -12.05 -14.67
CA TYR A 44 -23.94 -12.10 -15.64
C TYR A 44 -24.34 -11.45 -16.96
N TYR A 45 -23.53 -10.49 -17.40
CA TYR A 45 -23.68 -9.75 -18.64
C TYR A 45 -22.55 -10.11 -19.60
N TYR A 46 -22.87 -10.26 -20.88
CA TYR A 46 -21.90 -10.61 -21.90
C TYR A 46 -22.04 -9.71 -23.13
N ASN A 47 -20.93 -9.11 -23.55
CA ASN A 47 -20.85 -8.35 -24.79
C ASN A 47 -20.29 -9.26 -25.90
N LYS A 48 -21.12 -9.56 -26.91
CA LYS A 48 -20.74 -10.42 -28.04
C LYS A 48 -19.65 -9.80 -28.93
N LYS A 49 -19.59 -8.47 -29.06
CA LYS A 49 -18.62 -7.77 -29.91
C LYS A 49 -17.23 -7.79 -29.29
N SER A 50 -17.10 -7.44 -28.01
CA SER A 50 -15.82 -7.44 -27.30
C SER A 50 -15.43 -8.80 -26.72
N LYS A 51 -16.35 -9.77 -26.70
CA LYS A 51 -16.20 -11.09 -26.06
C LYS A 51 -15.87 -11.03 -24.57
N VAL A 52 -16.25 -9.95 -23.90
CA VAL A 52 -16.02 -9.74 -22.46
C VAL A 52 -17.31 -9.99 -21.67
N GLY A 53 -17.19 -10.77 -20.60
CA GLY A 53 -18.23 -10.96 -19.60
C GLY A 53 -17.95 -10.16 -18.33
N TYR A 54 -19.00 -9.71 -17.64
CA TYR A 54 -18.86 -9.07 -16.34
C TYR A 54 -20.11 -9.25 -15.47
N CYS A 55 -19.91 -9.14 -14.16
CA CYS A 55 -20.98 -9.15 -13.16
C CYS A 55 -20.93 -7.80 -12.42
N PRO A 56 -21.95 -6.91 -12.54
CA PRO A 56 -21.93 -5.61 -11.86
C PRO A 56 -21.71 -5.72 -10.35
N LYS A 57 -22.36 -6.72 -9.74
CA LYS A 57 -22.25 -7.01 -8.31
C LYS A 57 -20.84 -7.38 -7.84
N ASP A 58 -19.95 -7.87 -8.72
CA ASP A 58 -18.55 -8.09 -8.35
C ASP A 58 -17.82 -6.78 -8.03
N HIS A 59 -18.20 -5.69 -8.71
CA HIS A 59 -17.66 -4.37 -8.45
C HIS A 59 -18.27 -3.78 -7.17
N ASP A 60 -19.60 -3.85 -7.05
CA ASP A 60 -20.32 -3.27 -5.91
C ASP A 60 -19.90 -3.90 -4.57
N LEU A 61 -19.59 -5.20 -4.57
CA LEU A 61 -19.10 -5.91 -3.37
C LEU A 61 -17.56 -5.93 -3.24
N ASP A 62 -16.83 -5.34 -4.19
CA ASP A 62 -15.37 -5.37 -4.25
C ASP A 62 -14.79 -6.82 -4.16
N ILE A 63 -15.30 -7.68 -5.05
CA ILE A 63 -14.90 -9.09 -5.18
C ILE A 63 -14.44 -9.45 -6.60
N LYS A 64 -14.22 -8.47 -7.49
CA LYS A 64 -13.73 -8.72 -8.85
C LYS A 64 -12.38 -9.45 -8.81
N GLY A 65 -12.28 -10.59 -9.51
CA GLY A 65 -11.04 -11.37 -9.59
C GLY A 65 -10.62 -12.10 -8.31
N THR A 66 -11.44 -12.09 -7.25
CA THR A 66 -11.14 -12.74 -5.97
C THR A 66 -12.35 -13.45 -5.40
N SER A 67 -12.14 -14.45 -4.55
CA SER A 67 -13.19 -15.12 -3.77
C SER A 67 -13.14 -14.75 -2.28
N PHE A 68 -12.47 -13.64 -1.95
CA PHE A 68 -12.35 -13.11 -0.60
C PHE A 68 -13.06 -11.76 -0.47
N SER A 69 -13.87 -11.62 0.58
CA SER A 69 -14.46 -10.32 0.92
C SER A 69 -13.37 -9.27 1.22
N PRO A 70 -13.69 -7.97 1.08
CA PRO A 70 -12.76 -6.89 1.46
C PRO A 70 -12.23 -7.01 2.90
N GLY A 71 -13.11 -7.38 3.84
CA GLY A 71 -12.74 -7.57 5.25
C GLY A 71 -11.71 -8.69 5.46
N LEU A 72 -11.89 -9.83 4.79
CA LEU A 72 -10.91 -10.93 4.87
C LEU A 72 -9.59 -10.58 4.17
N ARG A 73 -9.63 -9.91 3.01
CA ARG A 73 -8.41 -9.43 2.35
C ARG A 73 -7.61 -8.48 3.24
N ARG A 74 -8.28 -7.61 4.00
CA ARG A 74 -7.64 -6.73 4.99
C ARG A 74 -6.94 -7.51 6.10
N ILE A 75 -7.57 -8.56 6.64
CA ILE A 75 -6.96 -9.44 7.65
C ILE A 75 -5.72 -10.15 7.07
N MET A 76 -5.86 -10.75 5.89
CA MET A 76 -4.78 -11.45 5.21
C MET A 76 -3.57 -10.54 4.97
N ALA A 77 -3.79 -9.34 4.43
CA ALA A 77 -2.73 -8.39 4.18
C ALA A 77 -2.07 -7.89 5.47
N ARG A 78 -2.86 -7.63 6.52
CA ARG A 78 -2.32 -7.20 7.82
C ARG A 78 -1.40 -8.27 8.39
N VAL A 79 -1.84 -9.52 8.44
CA VAL A 79 -1.03 -10.62 8.95
C VAL A 79 0.21 -10.84 8.09
N GLY A 80 0.06 -10.79 6.76
CA GLY A 80 1.18 -10.92 5.82
C GLY A 80 2.23 -9.82 5.92
N ALA A 81 1.87 -8.63 6.45
CA ALA A 81 2.83 -7.55 6.70
C ALA A 81 3.64 -7.75 7.99
N TYR A 82 3.11 -8.45 8.99
CA TYR A 82 3.76 -8.60 10.30
C TYR A 82 4.51 -9.92 10.47
N ARG A 83 4.16 -10.97 9.72
CA ARG A 83 4.71 -12.32 9.91
C ARG A 83 4.90 -13.07 8.60
N PRO A 84 5.80 -14.08 8.58
CA PRO A 84 5.88 -15.04 7.48
C PRO A 84 4.51 -15.65 7.17
N PHE A 85 4.16 -15.79 5.89
CA PHE A 85 2.83 -16.25 5.46
C PHE A 85 2.44 -17.65 5.96
N GLY A 86 3.43 -18.50 6.28
CA GLY A 86 3.23 -19.78 6.95
C GLY A 86 2.57 -19.59 8.32
N LEU A 87 3.21 -18.83 9.20
CA LEU A 87 2.68 -18.51 10.52
C LEU A 87 1.39 -17.68 10.45
N GLY A 88 1.29 -16.81 9.44
CA GLY A 88 0.09 -16.03 9.21
C GLY A 88 -1.16 -16.86 8.87
N HIS A 89 -0.97 -18.01 8.20
CA HIS A 89 -2.05 -18.97 7.98
C HIS A 89 -2.57 -19.53 9.31
N ASP A 90 -1.65 -19.96 10.17
CA ASP A 90 -1.97 -20.53 11.48
C ASP A 90 -2.68 -19.49 12.36
N ASP A 91 -2.17 -18.25 12.40
CA ASP A 91 -2.79 -17.15 13.16
C ASP A 91 -4.24 -16.88 12.72
N ILE A 92 -4.51 -16.83 11.41
CA ILE A 92 -5.87 -16.59 10.90
C ILE A 92 -6.81 -17.76 11.23
N LYS A 93 -6.29 -18.99 11.19
CA LYS A 93 -7.05 -20.18 11.53
C LYS A 93 -7.37 -20.23 13.03
N ASP A 94 -6.39 -19.96 13.88
CA ASP A 94 -6.52 -20.10 15.33
C ASP A 94 -7.36 -18.97 15.94
N ILE A 95 -7.20 -17.73 15.44
CA ILE A 95 -7.90 -16.56 15.99
C ILE A 95 -9.31 -16.42 15.41
N ALA A 96 -9.46 -16.63 14.09
CA ALA A 96 -10.71 -16.34 13.39
C ALA A 96 -11.46 -17.60 12.92
N GLY A 97 -10.90 -18.79 13.05
CA GLY A 97 -11.49 -20.02 12.52
C GLY A 97 -11.54 -20.06 10.99
N LEU A 98 -10.76 -19.23 10.31
CA LEU A 98 -10.80 -19.07 8.85
C LEU A 98 -9.65 -19.82 8.18
N SER A 99 -9.97 -20.68 7.22
CA SER A 99 -8.97 -21.40 6.43
C SER A 99 -8.55 -20.60 5.20
N VAL A 100 -7.33 -20.05 5.20
CA VAL A 100 -6.71 -19.39 4.03
C VAL A 100 -5.27 -19.85 3.89
N THR A 101 -4.81 -20.27 2.72
CA THR A 101 -3.45 -20.79 2.53
C THR A 101 -2.40 -19.68 2.58
N SER A 102 -1.15 -20.01 2.92
CA SER A 102 -0.03 -19.06 2.86
C SER A 102 0.14 -18.43 1.47
N LYS A 103 -0.16 -19.17 0.39
CA LYS A 103 -0.11 -18.65 -0.99
C LYS A 103 -1.23 -17.65 -1.30
N GLU A 104 -2.40 -17.81 -0.69
CA GLU A 104 -3.47 -16.82 -0.81
C GLU A 104 -3.13 -15.55 -0.03
N ILE A 105 -2.55 -15.68 1.17
CA ILE A 105 -2.03 -14.53 1.94
C ILE A 105 -0.96 -13.78 1.13
N GLU A 106 0.01 -14.50 0.57
CA GLU A 106 1.06 -13.92 -0.30
C GLU A 106 0.45 -13.15 -1.47
N ARG A 107 -0.47 -13.77 -2.24
CA ARG A 107 -1.08 -13.14 -3.40
C ARG A 107 -1.85 -11.87 -3.04
N ILE A 108 -2.63 -11.91 -1.96
CA ILE A 108 -3.38 -10.74 -1.49
C ILE A 108 -2.45 -9.65 -0.99
N SER A 109 -1.40 -10.00 -0.25
CA SER A 109 -0.42 -9.04 0.27
C SER A 109 0.34 -8.36 -0.87
N CYS A 110 0.83 -9.12 -1.85
CA CYS A 110 1.50 -8.57 -3.03
C CYS A 110 0.57 -7.71 -3.89
N GLN A 111 -0.68 -8.13 -4.09
CA GLN A 111 -1.66 -7.33 -4.84
C GLN A 111 -1.98 -6.02 -4.12
N LEU A 112 -2.13 -6.05 -2.79
CA LEU A 112 -2.38 -4.84 -2.01
C LEU A 112 -1.17 -3.91 -2.04
N GLY A 113 0.05 -4.45 -1.98
CA GLY A 113 1.29 -3.69 -2.15
C GLY A 113 1.30 -2.93 -3.48
N LYS A 114 1.01 -3.61 -4.59
CA LYS A 114 0.90 -2.96 -5.92
C LYS A 114 -0.17 -1.87 -5.95
N ASN A 115 -1.34 -2.12 -5.36
CA ASN A 115 -2.39 -1.12 -5.30
C ASN A 115 -1.98 0.10 -4.47
N ALA A 116 -1.18 -0.09 -3.41
CA ALA A 116 -0.62 1.00 -2.61
C ALA A 116 0.40 1.79 -3.42
N ASP A 117 1.29 1.13 -4.16
CA ASP A 117 2.25 1.77 -5.06
C ASP A 117 1.51 2.62 -6.12
N GLU A 118 0.51 2.04 -6.81
CA GLU A 118 -0.33 2.75 -7.79
C GLU A 118 -1.09 3.94 -7.19
N PHE A 119 -1.54 3.82 -5.93
CA PHE A 119 -2.20 4.90 -5.22
C PHE A 119 -1.21 6.06 -4.97
N TYR A 120 -0.03 5.76 -4.46
CA TYR A 120 1.01 6.78 -4.24
C TYR A 120 1.47 7.39 -5.56
N GLU A 121 1.62 6.63 -6.64
CA GLU A 121 1.97 7.16 -7.97
C GLU A 121 0.90 8.12 -8.51
N LYS A 122 -0.40 7.79 -8.37
CA LYS A 122 -1.49 8.66 -8.82
C LYS A 122 -1.57 9.96 -8.04
N GLU A 123 -1.48 9.88 -6.70
CA GLU A 123 -1.35 11.09 -5.88
C GLU A 123 -0.09 11.89 -6.21
N SER A 124 0.87 11.34 -6.99
CA SER A 124 2.10 12.02 -7.40
C SER A 124 1.94 12.93 -8.58
N ALA A 125 1.08 12.50 -9.50
CA ALA A 125 0.85 13.23 -10.73
C ALA A 125 -0.04 14.45 -10.49
N GLU A 126 -0.85 14.42 -9.43
CA GLU A 126 -1.73 15.51 -9.03
C GLU A 126 -1.00 16.36 -7.97
N LEU A 127 -0.55 17.56 -8.35
CA LEU A 127 -0.13 18.57 -7.37
C LEU A 127 -1.32 18.83 -6.43
N PRO A 128 -1.16 18.74 -5.10
CA PRO A 128 -2.30 18.91 -4.22
C PRO A 128 -2.76 20.36 -4.25
N ASP A 129 -4.02 20.58 -4.59
CA ASP A 129 -4.75 21.76 -4.10
C ASP A 129 -4.90 21.71 -2.56
N ASN A 130 -4.72 20.52 -1.96
CA ASN A 130 -4.80 20.23 -0.53
C ASN A 130 -3.42 20.09 0.11
N VAL A 131 -2.58 21.11 0.00
CA VAL A 131 -1.39 21.21 0.86
C VAL A 131 -1.88 21.32 2.31
N ILE A 132 -1.37 20.48 3.22
CA ILE A 132 -1.59 20.67 4.66
C ILE A 132 -0.62 21.78 5.08
N PRO A 133 -1.06 23.04 5.23
CA PRO A 133 -0.14 24.14 5.42
C PRO A 133 0.40 24.07 6.85
N PHE A 134 1.71 23.97 7.00
CA PHE A 134 2.35 24.08 8.31
C PHE A 134 2.53 25.55 8.70
N PRO A 135 2.70 25.85 10.00
CA PRO A 135 3.07 27.19 10.44
C PRO A 135 4.38 27.63 9.78
N SER A 136 4.42 28.84 9.21
CA SER A 136 5.62 29.38 8.53
C SER A 136 6.84 29.56 9.44
N THR A 137 6.68 29.36 10.75
CA THR A 137 7.75 29.42 11.75
C THR A 137 8.40 28.06 12.02
N ALA A 138 7.86 26.97 11.47
CA ALA A 138 8.31 25.62 11.76
C ALA A 138 9.69 25.30 11.14
N THR A 139 10.51 24.55 11.89
CA THR A 139 11.64 23.81 11.33
C THR A 139 11.11 22.49 10.81
N MET A 140 11.36 22.16 9.54
CA MET A 140 11.04 20.85 8.97
C MET A 140 12.25 19.93 9.11
N TYR A 141 12.01 18.72 9.61
CA TYR A 141 13.00 17.66 9.71
C TYR A 141 12.72 16.57 8.69
N ILE A 142 13.76 16.12 8.02
CA ILE A 142 13.73 15.07 7.01
C ILE A 142 14.75 14.03 7.42
N CYS A 143 14.30 12.97 8.08
CA CYS A 143 15.14 11.86 8.50
C CYS A 143 15.19 10.80 7.40
N ILE A 144 16.38 10.40 6.98
CA ILE A 144 16.62 9.43 5.93
C ILE A 144 17.46 8.28 6.49
N ASP A 145 17.04 7.07 6.21
CA ASP A 145 17.78 5.86 6.58
C ASP A 145 17.68 4.79 5.49
N GLY A 146 18.62 3.84 5.50
CA GLY A 146 18.66 2.68 4.63
C GLY A 146 18.92 1.41 5.42
N THR A 147 18.10 0.38 5.23
CA THR A 147 18.27 -0.89 5.93
C THR A 147 18.20 -2.09 4.98
N GLY A 148 19.03 -3.09 5.25
CA GLY A 148 19.04 -4.33 4.48
C GLY A 148 17.88 -5.24 4.88
N VAL A 149 16.92 -5.43 3.98
CA VAL A 149 15.81 -6.37 4.16
C VAL A 149 16.19 -7.72 3.56
N PRO A 150 16.14 -8.83 4.31
CA PRO A 150 16.34 -10.16 3.77
C PRO A 150 15.29 -10.48 2.71
N VAL A 151 15.72 -11.02 1.57
CA VAL A 151 14.81 -11.38 0.48
C VAL A 151 15.10 -12.78 -0.04
N VAL A 152 14.13 -13.34 -0.78
CA VAL A 152 14.31 -14.62 -1.45
C VAL A 152 15.33 -14.51 -2.59
N LYS A 153 15.98 -15.62 -2.97
CA LYS A 153 17.03 -15.64 -4.00
C LYS A 153 16.60 -15.03 -5.35
N SER A 154 15.33 -15.18 -5.73
CA SER A 154 14.81 -14.59 -6.98
C SER A 154 14.87 -13.06 -6.98
N GLU A 155 14.79 -12.42 -5.81
CA GLU A 155 14.87 -10.98 -5.63
C GLU A 155 16.32 -10.45 -5.64
N THR A 156 17.33 -11.32 -5.66
CA THR A 156 18.74 -10.92 -5.70
C THR A 156 19.46 -11.30 -6.99
N ILE A 157 18.75 -11.85 -7.97
CA ILE A 157 19.30 -12.16 -9.30
C ILE A 157 19.89 -10.89 -9.92
N GLY A 158 21.15 -10.97 -10.35
CA GLY A 158 21.88 -9.84 -10.96
C GLY A 158 22.40 -8.78 -9.98
N ARG A 159 22.26 -8.99 -8.66
CA ARG A 159 22.77 -8.07 -7.63
C ARG A 159 24.01 -8.61 -6.95
N LYS A 160 25.05 -7.77 -6.83
CA LYS A 160 26.31 -8.12 -6.17
C LYS A 160 26.18 -7.96 -4.66
N GLY A 161 26.51 -9.00 -3.91
CA GLY A 161 26.59 -8.96 -2.45
C GLY A 161 27.90 -8.34 -1.94
N LYS A 162 27.89 -7.96 -0.66
CA LYS A 162 29.09 -7.47 0.05
C LYS A 162 30.01 -8.61 0.55
N HIS A 163 29.52 -9.86 0.56
CA HIS A 163 30.27 -11.03 1.04
C HIS A 163 31.20 -11.60 -0.04
N GLU A 164 32.17 -12.41 0.39
CA GLU A 164 33.19 -13.04 -0.48
C GLU A 164 32.60 -13.92 -1.57
N ASP A 165 31.44 -14.53 -1.33
CA ASP A 165 30.72 -15.34 -2.30
C ASP A 165 30.02 -14.51 -3.39
N GLY A 166 30.06 -13.18 -3.29
CA GLY A 166 29.47 -12.24 -4.25
C GLY A 166 27.95 -12.23 -4.28
N ASN A 167 27.28 -13.03 -3.44
CA ASN A 167 25.83 -13.21 -3.48
C ASN A 167 25.12 -12.16 -2.61
N ALA A 168 24.19 -11.40 -3.20
CA ALA A 168 23.31 -10.55 -2.43
C ALA A 168 22.26 -11.40 -1.68
N LYS A 169 22.13 -11.15 -0.36
CA LYS A 169 21.12 -11.77 0.52
C LYS A 169 20.01 -10.81 0.93
N THR A 170 20.22 -9.52 0.74
CA THR A 170 19.32 -8.44 1.13
C THR A 170 19.08 -7.50 -0.04
N ARG A 171 17.95 -6.81 -0.02
CA ARG A 171 17.74 -5.57 -0.77
C ARG A 171 17.69 -4.41 0.22
N GLU A 172 18.17 -3.24 -0.18
CA GLU A 172 18.13 -2.06 0.67
C GLU A 172 16.73 -1.43 0.58
N ALA A 173 16.02 -1.39 1.70
CA ALA A 173 14.85 -0.55 1.87
C ALA A 173 15.32 0.84 2.29
N LYS A 174 14.79 1.87 1.62
CA LYS A 174 15.04 3.26 1.95
C LYS A 174 13.83 3.79 2.68
N LEU A 175 14.07 4.50 3.78
CA LEU A 175 13.04 4.99 4.68
C LEU A 175 13.22 6.49 4.87
N GLY A 176 12.11 7.21 4.82
CA GLY A 176 12.04 8.65 5.06
C GLY A 176 11.02 8.92 6.14
N CYS A 177 11.33 9.84 7.04
CA CYS A 177 10.43 10.32 8.09
C CYS A 177 10.47 11.84 8.09
N ILE A 178 9.33 12.47 7.84
CA ILE A 178 9.22 13.93 7.78
C ILE A 178 8.32 14.39 8.92
N PHE A 179 8.72 15.47 9.58
CA PHE A 179 7.93 16.11 10.64
C PHE A 179 8.35 17.57 10.81
N THR A 180 7.56 18.31 11.56
CA THR A 180 7.86 19.68 11.94
C THR A 180 8.19 19.79 13.42
N GLN A 181 8.88 20.87 13.76
CA GLN A 181 9.12 21.29 15.13
C GLN A 181 8.72 22.76 15.27
N THR A 182 7.87 23.02 16.26
CA THR A 182 7.37 24.37 16.57
C THR A 182 7.55 24.75 18.04
N SER A 183 7.86 23.78 18.91
CA SER A 183 8.02 23.97 20.35
C SER A 183 9.34 23.38 20.87
N PHE A 184 9.70 23.80 22.07
CA PHE A 184 10.89 23.35 22.80
C PHE A 184 10.46 22.89 24.19
N ASP A 185 11.20 21.95 24.79
CA ASP A 185 11.00 21.57 26.20
C ASP A 185 11.59 22.59 27.17
N GLU A 186 11.50 22.30 28.48
CA GLU A 186 11.99 23.19 29.55
C GLU A 186 13.51 23.42 29.48
N ASP A 187 14.26 22.46 28.93
CA ASP A 187 15.71 22.53 28.76
C ASP A 187 16.12 23.15 27.41
N GLY A 188 15.13 23.51 26.57
CA GLY A 188 15.34 24.14 25.27
C GLY A 188 15.61 23.15 24.13
N TYR A 189 15.34 21.86 24.29
CA TYR A 189 15.47 20.88 23.21
C TYR A 189 14.26 20.91 22.27
N PRO A 190 14.47 20.74 20.95
CA PRO A 190 13.40 20.73 19.97
C PRO A 190 12.46 19.54 20.19
N ILE A 191 11.16 19.80 20.32
CA ILE A 191 10.12 18.76 20.41
C ILE A 191 9.52 18.52 19.02
N ARG A 192 9.50 17.24 18.62
CA ARG A 192 8.80 16.79 17.41
C ARG A 192 7.29 17.00 17.55
N ASP A 193 6.68 17.62 16.55
CA ASP A 193 5.22 17.58 16.40
C ASP A 193 4.78 16.23 15.83
N GLU A 194 4.29 15.35 16.71
CA GLU A 194 3.83 14.01 16.33
C GLU A 194 2.68 14.04 15.32
N ALA A 195 1.76 15.00 15.43
CA ALA A 195 0.63 15.12 14.51
C ALA A 195 1.07 15.53 13.10
N SER A 196 2.23 16.17 12.99
CA SER A 196 2.82 16.52 11.71
C SER A 196 3.52 15.35 11.03
N THR A 197 3.70 14.18 11.64
CA THR A 197 4.58 13.12 11.12
C THR A 197 4.04 12.40 9.88
N SER A 198 4.91 12.09 8.92
CA SER A 198 4.68 10.99 7.97
C SER A 198 5.94 10.19 7.69
N TYR A 199 5.73 9.08 7.00
CA TYR A 199 6.74 8.14 6.60
C TYR A 199 6.58 7.81 5.12
N VAL A 200 7.72 7.69 4.44
CA VAL A 200 7.82 7.08 3.12
C VAL A 200 8.79 5.93 3.18
N GLY A 201 8.56 4.88 2.40
CA GLY A 201 9.48 3.75 2.38
C GLY A 201 9.25 2.83 1.19
N SER A 202 10.34 2.35 0.60
CA SER A 202 10.32 1.46 -0.54
C SER A 202 11.65 0.74 -0.73
N ILE A 203 11.64 -0.37 -1.46
CA ILE A 203 12.85 -1.08 -1.87
C ILE A 203 13.21 -0.64 -3.29
N GLU A 204 13.87 0.50 -3.41
CA GLU A 204 14.12 1.21 -4.67
C GLU A 204 15.52 1.84 -4.72
N THR A 205 15.89 2.41 -5.86
CA THR A 205 17.16 3.11 -6.02
C THR A 205 17.17 4.43 -5.22
N SER A 206 18.36 4.97 -4.95
CA SER A 206 18.47 6.26 -4.24
C SER A 206 17.84 7.42 -5.04
N GLU A 207 17.81 7.32 -6.38
CA GLU A 207 17.20 8.31 -7.26
C GLU A 207 15.67 8.28 -7.14
N GLU A 208 15.06 7.11 -7.28
CA GLU A 208 13.61 6.92 -7.10
C GLU A 208 13.16 7.38 -5.69
N PHE A 209 13.95 7.03 -4.67
CA PHE A 209 13.68 7.44 -3.30
C PHE A 209 13.82 8.95 -3.09
N GLY A 210 14.80 9.61 -3.75
CA GLY A 210 14.93 11.06 -3.75
C GLY A 210 13.67 11.77 -4.22
N ASN A 211 13.09 11.30 -5.32
CA ASN A 211 11.82 11.83 -5.83
C ASN A 211 10.67 11.60 -4.84
N ARG A 212 10.59 10.40 -4.24
CA ARG A 212 9.56 10.04 -3.26
C ARG A 212 9.60 10.94 -2.02
N ILE A 213 10.76 11.11 -1.41
CA ILE A 213 10.89 11.89 -0.17
C ILE A 213 10.78 13.39 -0.42
N TYR A 214 11.28 13.89 -1.54
CA TYR A 214 11.08 15.29 -1.94
C TYR A 214 9.59 15.59 -2.13
N ARG A 215 8.87 14.69 -2.80
CA ARG A 215 7.44 14.85 -2.98
C ARG A 215 6.69 14.87 -1.65
N GLU A 216 6.95 13.93 -0.75
CA GLU A 216 6.31 13.95 0.57
C GLU A 216 6.59 15.28 1.30
N SER A 217 7.80 15.83 1.16
CA SER A 217 8.16 17.13 1.71
C SER A 217 7.38 18.29 1.04
N ARG A 218 7.10 18.21 -0.27
CA ARG A 218 6.26 19.17 -1.00
C ARG A 218 4.79 19.11 -0.58
N MET A 219 4.23 17.91 -0.37
CA MET A 219 2.88 17.72 0.21
C MET A 219 2.75 18.43 1.56
N ARG A 220 3.89 18.62 2.22
CA ARG A 220 4.05 19.22 3.53
C ARG A 220 4.53 20.67 3.49
N ASP A 221 4.35 21.35 2.38
CA ASP A 221 4.64 22.78 2.27
C ASP A 221 6.09 23.16 2.68
N ILE A 222 7.08 22.34 2.31
CA ILE A 222 8.50 22.60 2.59
C ILE A 222 8.96 24.00 2.17
N GLU A 223 8.33 24.60 1.15
CA GLU A 223 8.63 25.97 0.69
C GLU A 223 8.30 27.04 1.73
N LYS A 224 7.39 26.77 2.68
CA LYS A 224 7.09 27.66 3.81
C LYS A 224 7.85 27.32 5.08
N ALA A 225 8.66 26.26 5.09
CA ALA A 225 9.48 25.93 6.23
C ALA A 225 10.53 27.01 6.44
N LYS A 226 10.66 27.51 7.68
CA LYS A 226 11.68 28.51 8.03
C LYS A 226 13.09 27.95 7.88
N LYS A 227 13.24 26.66 8.16
CA LYS A 227 14.49 25.91 8.09
C LYS A 227 14.16 24.46 7.75
N VAL A 228 15.00 23.86 6.91
CA VAL A 228 14.99 22.42 6.63
C VAL A 228 16.21 21.79 7.28
N CYS A 229 16.03 20.67 7.97
CA CYS A 229 17.09 19.91 8.60
C CYS A 229 17.02 18.46 8.12
N VAL A 230 18.01 18.06 7.32
CA VAL A 230 18.17 16.67 6.91
C VAL A 230 19.00 15.93 7.95
N ILE A 231 18.51 14.77 8.38
CA ILE A 231 19.19 13.88 9.33
C ILE A 231 19.36 12.54 8.65
N GLY A 232 20.56 11.97 8.69
CA GLY A 232 20.80 10.62 8.20
C GLY A 232 22.12 10.08 8.73
N ASP A 233 22.43 8.85 8.35
CA ASP A 233 23.69 8.21 8.71
C ASP A 233 24.86 8.67 7.81
N GLY A 234 26.01 8.02 7.94
CA GLY A 234 27.20 8.34 7.15
C GLY A 234 27.16 7.90 5.68
N ALA A 235 26.04 7.35 5.17
CA ALA A 235 25.98 6.84 3.81
C ALA A 235 26.01 7.98 2.77
N PRO A 236 26.96 7.98 1.82
CA PRO A 236 27.12 9.09 0.87
C PRO A 236 25.88 9.39 0.01
N TRP A 237 25.06 8.37 -0.27
CA TRP A 237 23.86 8.55 -1.08
C TRP A 237 22.80 9.41 -0.40
N ILE A 238 22.77 9.47 0.94
CA ILE A 238 21.86 10.33 1.69
C ILE A 238 22.22 11.79 1.46
N TRP A 239 23.51 12.13 1.60
CA TRP A 239 23.99 13.50 1.45
C TRP A 239 23.93 13.98 0.00
N ASN A 240 24.22 13.11 -0.97
CA ASN A 240 24.00 13.43 -2.39
C ASN A 240 22.53 13.74 -2.70
N LEU A 241 21.59 13.00 -2.08
CA LEU A 241 20.16 13.25 -2.21
C LEU A 241 19.79 14.59 -1.54
N ALA A 242 20.32 14.85 -0.34
CA ALA A 242 20.08 16.09 0.37
C ALA A 242 20.51 17.32 -0.44
N ASP A 243 21.71 17.29 -1.01
CA ASP A 243 22.25 18.36 -1.85
C ASP A 243 21.40 18.56 -3.12
N LEU A 244 20.89 17.48 -3.70
CA LEU A 244 20.07 17.54 -4.91
C LEU A 244 18.66 18.07 -4.65
N GLN A 245 18.00 17.60 -3.58
CA GLN A 245 16.56 17.79 -3.37
C GLN A 245 16.22 18.88 -2.36
N PHE A 246 17.13 19.20 -1.43
CA PHE A 246 16.86 20.09 -0.29
C PHE A 246 17.90 21.20 -0.19
N TYR A 247 18.37 21.71 -1.33
CA TYR A 247 19.35 22.79 -1.40
C TYR A 247 18.84 24.06 -0.68
N GLY A 248 19.67 24.63 0.20
CA GLY A 248 19.37 25.82 1.01
C GLY A 248 19.99 25.76 2.39
#